data_AF-C5KAI3-F1
#
_entry.id   AF-C5KAI3-F1
#
_cell.length_a   1.000
_cell.length_b   1.000
_cell.length_c   1.000
_cell.angle_alpha   90.00
_cell.angle_beta   90.00
_cell.angle_gamma   90.00
#
_symmetry.space_group_name_H-M   'P 1'
#
loop_
_entity.id
_entity.type
_entity.pdbx_description
1 polymer ?
#
loop_
_entity_poly.entity_id
_entity_poly.type
_entity_poly.pdbx_seq_one_letter_code
_entity_poly.pdbx_strand_id
1 'polypeptide(L)' 'MPSVAQASRPDPRDFIFSGKTGEKLIRKRGEIRGYDFSIDRCEACVIYLVDHISQVFIDECKDCKSTGDFGE' A
#
# COMPACT_ATOMS: atom_id res chain seq x y z
N MET A 1 34.98 -1.52 -3.79
CA MET A 1 34.39 -2.66 -4.53
C MET A 1 33.18 -2.12 -5.28
N PRO A 2 33.14 -2.21 -6.62
CA PRO A 2 32.06 -1.61 -7.40
C PRO A 2 30.78 -2.44 -7.29
N SER A 3 29.70 -1.69 -7.12
CA SER A 3 28.27 -2.03 -7.15
C SER A 3 27.92 -3.28 -7.97
N VAL A 4 27.56 -4.36 -7.26
CA VAL A 4 26.73 -5.40 -7.85
C VAL A 4 25.35 -4.80 -8.08
N ALA A 5 24.95 -4.74 -9.35
CA ALA A 5 23.61 -4.37 -9.77
C ALA A 5 22.60 -5.23 -8.99
N GLN A 6 21.93 -4.60 -8.01
CA GLN A 6 20.94 -5.24 -7.16
C GLN A 6 19.67 -5.42 -7.99
N ALA A 7 19.61 -6.53 -8.74
CA ALA A 7 18.47 -6.92 -9.53
C ALA A 7 17.22 -7.05 -8.63
N SER A 8 16.38 -6.02 -8.69
CA SER A 8 14.92 -6.08 -8.57
C SER A 8 14.34 -6.78 -7.33
N ARG A 9 14.95 -6.59 -6.14
CA ARG A 9 14.21 -6.77 -4.89
C ARG A 9 13.32 -5.55 -4.73
N PRO A 10 11.98 -5.70 -4.78
CA PRO A 10 11.11 -4.56 -4.54
C PRO A 10 11.40 -4.05 -3.13
N ASP A 11 11.69 -2.76 -3.03
CA ASP A 11 12.04 -2.12 -1.78
C ASP A 11 10.79 -2.16 -0.89
N PRO A 12 10.88 -2.58 0.38
CA PRO A 12 9.71 -2.64 1.27
C PRO A 12 9.01 -1.29 1.42
N ARG A 13 9.73 -0.19 1.16
CA ARG A 13 9.19 1.18 1.13
C ARG A 13 8.21 1.44 -0.02
N ASP A 14 8.23 0.66 -1.10
CA ASP A 14 7.28 0.80 -2.22
C ASP A 14 5.87 0.27 -1.84
N PHE A 15 5.81 -0.62 -0.86
CA PHE A 15 4.58 -1.22 -0.34
C PHE A 15 4.01 -0.49 0.88
N ILE A 16 4.41 0.77 1.08
CA ILE A 16 3.95 1.60 2.18
C ILE A 16 3.32 2.88 1.64
N PHE A 17 2.07 3.15 2.02
CA PHE A 17 1.46 4.46 1.84
C PHE A 17 1.58 5.26 3.12
N SER A 18 2.45 6.28 3.11
CA SER A 18 2.65 7.19 4.24
C SER A 18 2.30 8.63 3.87
N GLY A 19 1.55 9.32 4.73
CA GLY A 19 1.33 10.77 4.60
C GLY A 19 0.53 11.16 3.36
N LYS A 20 -0.49 10.36 3.02
CA LYS A 20 -1.38 10.63 1.89
C LYS A 20 -2.67 11.27 2.40
N THR A 21 -3.13 12.31 1.72
CA THR A 21 -4.35 13.03 2.13
C THR A 21 -5.23 13.38 0.94
N GLY A 22 -6.49 12.94 0.94
CA GLY A 22 -7.45 13.29 -0.11
C GLY A 22 -7.14 12.68 -1.50
N GLU A 23 -6.24 11.70 -1.58
CA GLU A 23 -5.82 11.09 -2.84
C GLU A 23 -6.39 9.67 -3.01
N LYS A 24 -6.59 9.27 -4.26
CA LYS A 24 -7.02 7.92 -4.63
C LYS A 24 -5.79 7.08 -4.96
N LEU A 25 -5.50 6.11 -4.09
CA LEU A 25 -4.36 5.20 -4.22
C LEU A 25 -4.85 3.86 -4.75
N ILE A 26 -4.30 3.42 -5.87
CA ILE A 26 -4.73 2.17 -6.52
C ILE A 26 -3.50 1.32 -6.82
N ARG A 27 -3.45 0.11 -6.28
CA ARG A 27 -2.47 -0.92 -6.66
C ARG A 27 -3.14 -1.99 -7.50
N LYS A 28 -2.52 -2.27 -8.65
CA LYS A 28 -2.99 -3.26 -9.63
C LYS A 28 -2.42 -4.64 -9.30
N ARG A 29 -3.06 -5.67 -9.85
CA ARG A 29 -2.63 -7.07 -9.75
C ARG A 29 -1.20 -7.25 -10.28
N GLY A 30 -0.33 -7.87 -9.49
CA GLY A 30 1.07 -8.14 -9.82
C GLY A 30 2.08 -7.10 -9.27
N GLU A 31 1.59 -6.04 -8.63
CA GLU A 31 2.43 -5.03 -7.98
C GLU A 31 2.88 -5.52 -6.60
N ILE A 32 1.96 -6.02 -5.77
CA ILE A 32 2.24 -6.42 -4.38
C ILE A 32 2.70 -7.87 -4.31
N ARG A 33 2.29 -8.73 -5.26
CA ARG A 33 2.79 -10.12 -5.39
C ARG A 33 2.73 -10.95 -4.10
N GLY A 34 1.77 -10.67 -3.20
CA GLY A 34 1.63 -11.37 -1.93
C GLY A 34 2.52 -10.85 -0.79
N TYR A 35 3.22 -9.73 -0.94
CA TYR A 35 3.90 -9.07 0.17
C TYR A 35 2.90 -8.41 1.13
N ASP A 36 3.38 -8.06 2.33
CA ASP A 36 2.68 -7.19 3.25
C ASP A 36 2.61 -5.75 2.72
N PHE A 37 1.52 -5.06 3.04
CA PHE A 37 1.29 -3.68 2.64
C PHE A 37 0.99 -2.83 3.88
N SER A 38 1.61 -1.67 4.02
CA SER A 38 1.38 -0.80 5.19
C SER A 38 0.81 0.55 4.79
N ILE A 39 -0.16 1.04 5.54
CA ILE A 39 -0.82 2.32 5.35
C ILE A 39 -0.66 3.07 6.66
N ASP A 40 0.05 4.19 6.63
CA ASP A 40 0.46 4.97 7.79
C ASP A 40 0.09 6.43 7.58
N ARG A 41 -0.53 7.07 8.58
CA ARG A 41 -0.85 8.52 8.53
C ARG A 41 -1.57 8.93 7.24
N CYS A 42 -2.64 8.24 6.87
CA CYS A 42 -3.45 8.58 5.69
C CYS A 42 -4.80 9.18 6.10
N GLU A 43 -5.18 10.31 5.50
CA GLU A 43 -6.42 11.03 5.84
C GLU A 43 -7.31 11.25 4.62
N ALA A 44 -8.63 11.02 4.74
CA ALA A 44 -9.60 11.19 3.64
C ALA A 44 -9.18 10.50 2.31
N CYS A 45 -8.43 9.41 2.38
CA CYS A 45 -7.87 8.72 1.22
C CYS A 45 -8.74 7.54 0.79
N VAL A 46 -8.75 7.26 -0.50
CA VAL A 46 -9.46 6.09 -1.05
C VAL A 46 -8.45 5.08 -1.58
N ILE A 47 -8.37 3.92 -0.95
CA ILE A 47 -7.30 2.94 -1.16
C ILE A 47 -7.89 1.66 -1.77
N TYR A 48 -7.47 1.37 -3.00
CA TYR A 48 -7.86 0.18 -3.75
C TYR A 48 -6.65 -0.72 -3.94
N LEU A 49 -6.56 -1.78 -3.15
CA LEU A 49 -5.54 -2.80 -3.30
C LEU A 49 -6.16 -4.00 -4.01
N VAL A 50 -6.05 -4.02 -5.33
CA VAL A 50 -6.62 -5.08 -6.17
C VAL A 50 -5.50 -6.07 -6.52
N ASP A 51 -4.96 -6.75 -5.51
CA ASP A 51 -3.90 -7.75 -5.66
C ASP A 51 -4.07 -8.84 -4.59
N HIS A 52 -3.35 -9.96 -4.75
CA HIS A 52 -3.16 -10.92 -3.68
C HIS A 52 -2.15 -10.35 -2.68
N ILE A 53 -2.58 -10.14 -1.45
CA ILE A 53 -1.82 -9.48 -0.39
C ILE A 53 -1.89 -10.38 0.82
N SER A 54 -0.77 -10.65 1.46
CA SER A 54 -0.76 -11.52 2.64
C SER A 54 -1.39 -10.81 3.84
N GLN A 55 -0.98 -9.56 4.08
CA GLN A 55 -1.43 -8.78 5.23
C GLN A 55 -1.40 -7.28 4.91
N VAL A 56 -2.40 -6.54 5.38
CA VAL A 56 -2.46 -5.07 5.29
C VAL A 56 -2.38 -4.50 6.71
N PHE A 57 -1.39 -3.66 6.96
CA PHE A 57 -1.25 -2.89 8.20
C PHE A 57 -1.85 -1.50 7.97
N ILE A 58 -2.73 -1.06 8.86
CA ILE A 58 -3.34 0.27 8.80
C ILE A 58 -3.10 0.93 10.15
N ASP A 59 -2.30 1.98 10.16
CA ASP A 59 -1.94 2.76 11.35
C ASP A 59 -2.27 4.24 11.13
N GLU A 60 -2.81 4.89 12.16
CA GLU A 60 -3.14 6.32 12.18
C GLU A 60 -3.90 6.84 10.93
N CYS A 61 -4.90 6.09 10.45
CA CYS A 61 -5.73 6.52 9.33
C CYS A 61 -7.05 7.16 9.79
N LYS A 62 -7.45 8.27 9.15
CA LYS A 62 -8.72 8.97 9.44
C LYS A 62 -9.55 9.16 8.19
N ASP A 63 -10.83 8.82 8.25
CA ASP A 63 -11.77 8.95 7.12
C ASP A 63 -11.28 8.26 5.83
N CYS A 64 -10.54 7.16 5.94
CA CYS A 64 -10.06 6.42 4.79
C CYS A 64 -11.09 5.39 4.33
N LYS A 65 -11.34 5.30 3.02
CA LYS A 65 -12.19 4.27 2.41
C LYS A 65 -11.32 3.22 1.74
N SER A 66 -11.19 2.05 2.35
CA SER A 66 -10.56 0.88 1.75
C SER A 66 -11.62 -0.01 1.09
N THR A 67 -11.29 -0.58 -0.08
CA THR A 67 -12.19 -1.52 -0.76
C THR A 67 -12.28 -2.82 0.06
N GLY A 68 -13.28 -2.89 0.93
CA GLY A 68 -13.44 -3.95 1.94
C GLY A 68 -14.42 -3.54 3.02
N ASP A 69 -14.55 -2.22 3.26
CA ASP A 69 -15.62 -1.65 4.07
C ASP A 69 -16.86 -1.45 3.19
N PHE A 70 -17.64 -2.52 3.02
CA PHE A 70 -19.04 -2.42 2.60
C PHE A 70 -19.82 -1.91 3.82
N GLY A 71 -19.80 -0.58 4.01
CA GLY A 71 -20.79 0.07 4.85
C GLY A 71 -22.19 -0.20 4.29
N GLU A 72 -23.05 -0.76 5.12
CA GLU A 72 -24.51 -0.80 4.90
C GLU A 72 -25.10 0.62 4.85
#